data_AF-A0ABD1EET9-F1
#
_entry.id   AF-A0ABD1EET9-F1
#
_cell.length_a   1.000
_cell.length_b   1.000
_cell.length_c   1.000
_cell.angle_alpha   90.00
_cell.angle_beta   90.00
_cell.angle_gamma   90.00
#
_symmetry.space_group_name_H-M   'P 1'
#
loop_
_entity.id
_entity.type
_entity.pdbx_description
1 polymer ?
#
loop_
_entity_poly.entity_id
_entity_poly.type
_entity_poly.pdbx_seq_one_letter_code
_entity_poly.pdbx_strand_id
1 'polypeptide(L)'
;MLQNPSNYLYFVILKPILYEMNNTNLNFQKDFVEIGQAFDDLQNLITFLAQKVVKEEFLIFELVLKHFDNELSNVNPKKTIFGIDFQLALVETKIDENALLDLQLRMSRYKSRLLTDLIQRLPDRLKYFKTIKALSPQICLSQCARYKFEHLPFLDAFIEKTKLGIIENQYNSLIDVRWKDIYGEEAIASSYKFWPIVLHHKNAGGTQIFNDLANYVILILSFPSSNAVVERVFSIMNATKTKLRNKMGIQMLNSILLIKSKMFAEKKCCTRFKCTKKMINKFNNSMYNLQNENYDLMTASSSNNNNNSDDDDLSFAIEIVGDEFDVPCLTL
;
A
#
# COMPACT_ATOMS: atom_id res chain seq x y z
N MET A 1 26.93 -1.78 24.06
CA MET A 1 26.39 -2.28 22.77
C MET A 1 26.90 -1.50 21.56
N LEU A 2 26.84 -0.15 21.55
CA LEU A 2 27.39 0.70 20.47
C LEU A 2 28.92 0.90 20.51
N GLN A 3 29.57 0.64 21.64
CA GLN A 3 31.03 0.76 21.81
C GLN A 3 31.82 -0.41 21.20
N ASN A 4 31.14 -1.46 20.72
CA ASN A 4 31.83 -2.56 20.04
C ASN A 4 32.07 -2.16 18.57
N PRO A 5 33.33 -2.08 18.10
CA PRO A 5 33.64 -1.64 16.74
C PRO A 5 33.01 -2.53 15.66
N SER A 6 32.80 -3.83 15.92
CA SER A 6 32.09 -4.72 15.00
C SER A 6 30.63 -4.35 14.83
N ASN A 7 29.96 -3.88 15.89
CA ASN A 7 28.56 -3.44 15.81
C ASN A 7 28.43 -2.10 15.10
N TYR A 8 29.39 -1.20 15.28
CA TYR A 8 29.45 0.06 14.53
C TYR A 8 29.53 -0.22 13.02
N LEU A 9 30.48 -1.05 12.60
CA LEU A 9 30.61 -1.43 11.18
C LEU A 9 29.36 -2.14 10.64
N TYR A 10 28.70 -2.96 11.45
CA TYR A 10 27.43 -3.60 11.09
C TYR A 10 26.36 -2.54 10.75
N PHE A 11 26.22 -1.49 11.56
CA PHE A 11 25.25 -0.42 11.30
C PHE A 11 25.62 0.43 10.09
N VAL A 12 26.91 0.67 9.83
CA VAL A 12 27.38 1.37 8.62
C VAL A 12 26.92 0.65 7.36
N ILE A 13 27.01 -0.70 7.34
CA ILE A 13 26.53 -1.50 6.20
C ILE A 13 25.00 -1.52 6.12
N LEU A 14 24.31 -1.59 7.25
CA LEU A 14 22.84 -1.64 7.29
C LEU A 14 22.18 -0.34 6.83
N LYS A 15 22.77 0.81 7.17
CA LYS A 15 22.19 2.13 6.90
C LYS A 15 21.70 2.32 5.46
N PRO A 16 22.51 2.10 4.40
CA PRO A 16 22.05 2.26 3.02
C PRO A 16 21.00 1.21 2.62
N ILE A 17 21.06 0.00 3.17
CA ILE A 17 20.05 -1.05 2.90
C ILE A 17 18.69 -0.65 3.46
N LEU A 18 18.67 -0.19 4.71
CA LEU A 18 17.45 0.26 5.39
C LEU A 18 16.88 1.52 4.73
N TYR A 19 17.73 2.42 4.22
CA TYR A 19 17.29 3.59 3.48
C TYR A 19 16.48 3.20 2.24
N GLU A 20 17.02 2.33 1.38
CA GLU A 20 16.33 1.86 0.17
C GLU A 20 15.04 1.10 0.51
N MET A 21 15.07 0.22 1.51
CA MET A 21 13.87 -0.50 1.96
C MET A 21 12.77 0.45 2.45
N ASN A 22 13.12 1.44 3.27
CA ASN A 22 12.16 2.42 3.77
C ASN A 22 11.60 3.25 2.63
N ASN A 23 12.42 3.64 1.66
CA ASN A 23 11.97 4.40 0.49
C ASN A 23 10.96 3.59 -0.34
N THR A 24 11.26 2.33 -0.65
CA THR A 24 10.30 1.45 -1.34
C THR A 24 9.02 1.27 -0.52
N ASN A 25 9.13 1.03 0.79
CA ASN A 25 7.96 0.85 1.67
C ASN A 25 7.09 2.11 1.72
N LEU A 26 7.69 3.30 1.81
CA LEU A 26 6.98 4.58 1.76
C LEU A 26 6.21 4.75 0.45
N ASN A 27 6.76 4.29 -0.68
CA ASN A 27 6.06 4.31 -1.96
C ASN A 27 4.79 3.44 -1.94
N PHE A 28 4.84 2.26 -1.32
CA PHE A 28 3.66 1.38 -1.15
C PHE A 28 2.63 1.88 -0.12
N GLN A 29 3.03 2.82 0.76
CA GLN A 29 2.17 3.42 1.79
C GLN A 29 1.45 4.70 1.33
N LYS A 30 1.77 5.23 0.14
CA LYS A 30 1.07 6.38 -0.44
C LYS A 30 -0.41 6.07 -0.69
N ASP A 31 -1.26 7.10 -0.65
CA ASP A 31 -2.71 6.94 -0.88
C ASP A 31 -3.04 6.50 -2.32
N PHE A 32 -2.27 6.99 -3.28
CA PHE A 32 -2.43 6.67 -4.70
C PHE A 32 -1.10 6.14 -5.24
N VAL A 33 -0.92 4.83 -5.16
CA VAL A 33 0.28 4.14 -5.64
C VAL A 33 0.11 3.79 -7.10
N GLU A 34 1.00 4.29 -7.97
CA GLU A 34 1.12 3.80 -9.35
C GLU A 34 1.70 2.38 -9.33
N ILE A 35 0.81 1.39 -9.35
CA ILE A 35 1.12 -0.03 -9.08
C ILE A 35 2.28 -0.54 -9.96
N GLY A 36 2.27 -0.18 -11.24
CA GLY A 36 3.33 -0.57 -12.17
C GLY A 36 4.70 -0.01 -11.79
N GLN A 37 4.76 1.25 -11.36
CA GLN A 37 6.02 1.90 -10.96
C GLN A 37 6.49 1.40 -9.60
N ALA A 38 5.59 1.22 -8.64
CA ALA A 38 5.94 0.64 -7.33
C ALA A 38 6.48 -0.79 -7.46
N PHE A 39 5.97 -1.55 -8.44
CA PHE A 39 6.51 -2.86 -8.77
C PHE A 39 7.92 -2.78 -9.36
N ASP A 40 8.20 -1.82 -10.25
CA ASP A 40 9.56 -1.58 -10.76
C ASP A 40 10.53 -1.21 -9.62
N ASP A 41 10.11 -0.36 -8.68
CA ASP A 41 10.90 -0.01 -7.49
C ASP A 41 11.24 -1.23 -6.64
N LEU A 42 10.28 -2.14 -6.45
CA LEU A 42 10.50 -3.39 -5.73
C LEU A 42 11.45 -4.32 -6.48
N GLN A 43 11.32 -4.42 -7.81
CA GLN A 43 12.24 -5.18 -8.65
C GLN A 43 13.66 -4.61 -8.56
N ASN A 44 13.80 -3.28 -8.55
CA ASN A 44 15.08 -2.59 -8.39
C ASN A 44 15.70 -2.86 -7.02
N LEU A 45 14.91 -2.82 -5.93
CA LEU A 45 15.35 -3.16 -4.58
C LEU A 45 15.86 -4.60 -4.49
N ILE A 46 15.09 -5.55 -5.05
CA ILE A 46 15.47 -6.97 -5.08
C ILE A 46 16.76 -7.16 -5.87
N THR A 47 16.87 -6.52 -7.04
CA THR A 47 18.08 -6.56 -7.87
C THR A 47 19.27 -5.95 -7.13
N PHE A 48 19.11 -4.82 -6.47
CA PHE A 48 20.14 -4.17 -5.64
C PHE A 48 20.63 -5.05 -4.49
N LEU A 49 19.72 -5.75 -3.81
CA LEU A 49 20.08 -6.69 -2.75
C LEU A 49 20.77 -7.93 -3.33
N ALA A 50 20.28 -8.44 -4.46
CA ALA A 50 20.83 -9.58 -5.16
C ALA A 50 22.25 -9.30 -5.68
N GLN A 51 22.57 -8.09 -6.17
CA GLN A 51 23.93 -7.71 -6.58
C GLN A 51 24.99 -7.96 -5.51
N LYS A 52 24.59 -7.93 -4.23
CA LYS A 52 25.51 -8.06 -3.10
C LYS A 52 25.62 -9.50 -2.59
N VAL A 53 24.78 -10.42 -3.07
CA VAL A 53 24.63 -11.78 -2.53
C VAL A 53 24.75 -12.84 -3.61
N VAL A 54 24.37 -12.53 -4.86
CA VAL A 54 24.24 -13.46 -5.97
C VAL A 54 25.30 -13.14 -7.04
N LYS A 55 25.86 -14.18 -7.67
CA LYS A 55 26.84 -14.02 -8.76
C LYS A 55 26.25 -13.24 -9.94
N GLU A 56 27.10 -12.48 -10.63
CA GLU A 56 26.70 -11.60 -11.74
C GLU A 56 25.91 -12.30 -12.85
N GLU A 57 26.16 -13.60 -13.07
CA GLU A 57 25.46 -14.44 -14.06
C GLU A 57 23.97 -14.65 -13.76
N PHE A 58 23.53 -14.49 -12.51
CA PHE A 58 22.15 -14.74 -12.07
C PHE A 58 21.39 -13.45 -11.70
N LEU A 59 21.96 -12.29 -12.01
CA LEU A 59 21.47 -10.98 -11.53
C LEU A 59 20.19 -10.50 -12.23
N ILE A 60 19.72 -11.24 -13.24
CA ILE A 60 18.43 -11.03 -13.88
C ILE A 60 17.33 -11.38 -12.88
N PHE A 61 16.40 -10.46 -12.62
CA PHE A 61 15.33 -10.62 -11.63
C PHE A 61 14.61 -11.98 -11.69
N GLU A 62 14.29 -12.46 -12.89
CA GLU A 62 13.62 -13.76 -13.10
C GLU A 62 14.50 -14.96 -12.75
N LEU A 63 15.82 -14.84 -12.89
CA LEU A 63 16.78 -15.86 -12.46
C LEU A 63 16.98 -15.82 -10.96
N VAL A 64 17.03 -14.64 -10.34
CA VAL A 64 17.06 -14.46 -8.88
C VAL A 64 15.86 -15.18 -8.25
N LEU A 65 14.65 -14.90 -8.72
CA LEU A 65 13.43 -15.53 -8.18
C LEU A 65 13.44 -17.07 -8.26
N LYS A 66 14.08 -17.64 -9.29
CA LYS A 66 14.08 -19.09 -9.53
C LYS A 66 15.24 -19.85 -8.88
N HIS A 67 16.38 -19.19 -8.68
CA HIS A 67 17.64 -19.87 -8.31
C HIS A 67 18.27 -19.33 -7.03
N PHE A 68 17.56 -18.45 -6.30
CA PHE A 68 18.07 -17.90 -5.04
C PHE A 68 18.29 -18.98 -3.97
N ASP A 69 17.47 -20.03 -3.95
CA ASP A 69 17.61 -21.15 -2.99
C ASP A 69 18.78 -22.09 -3.29
N ASN A 70 19.44 -21.95 -4.45
CA ASN A 70 20.58 -22.78 -4.81
C ASN A 70 21.88 -22.22 -4.22
N GLU A 71 22.59 -23.00 -3.39
CA GLU A 71 23.88 -22.60 -2.80
C GLU A 71 24.95 -22.19 -3.84
N LEU A 72 24.79 -22.64 -5.08
CA LEU A 72 25.67 -22.32 -6.22
C LEU A 72 25.55 -20.88 -6.74
N SER A 73 24.42 -20.20 -6.47
CA SER A 73 24.17 -18.81 -6.90
C SER A 73 24.74 -17.78 -5.92
N ASN A 74 25.02 -18.19 -4.67
CA ASN A 74 25.54 -17.33 -3.62
C ASN A 74 27.02 -16.96 -3.83
N VAL A 75 27.32 -15.69 -3.64
CA VAL A 75 28.67 -15.12 -3.64
C VAL A 75 29.38 -15.57 -2.37
N ASN A 76 30.66 -15.93 -2.50
CA ASN A 76 31.49 -16.24 -1.35
C ASN A 76 31.50 -15.02 -0.39
N PRO A 77 31.20 -15.19 0.92
CA PRO A 77 31.11 -14.08 1.88
C PRO A 77 32.39 -13.21 1.94
N LYS A 78 33.54 -13.74 1.52
CA LYS A 78 34.82 -13.00 1.43
C LYS A 78 34.91 -12.03 0.24
N LYS A 79 34.06 -12.19 -0.79
CA LYS A 79 34.02 -11.33 -1.99
C LYS A 79 32.84 -10.35 -1.98
N THR A 80 32.05 -10.33 -0.92
CA THR A 80 30.88 -9.46 -0.81
C THR A 80 31.30 -7.99 -0.73
N ILE A 81 30.74 -7.16 -1.61
CA ILE A 81 30.98 -5.71 -1.61
C ILE A 81 30.11 -5.08 -0.51
N PHE A 82 30.75 -4.42 0.46
CA PHE A 82 30.09 -3.77 1.60
C PHE A 82 29.98 -2.24 1.47
N GLY A 83 30.53 -1.66 0.40
CA GLY A 83 30.47 -0.23 0.09
C GLY A 83 31.68 0.57 0.60
N ILE A 84 31.77 1.82 0.15
CA ILE A 84 32.91 2.72 0.42
C ILE A 84 32.94 3.13 1.90
N ASP A 85 31.79 3.47 2.48
CA ASP A 85 31.68 3.88 3.89
C ASP A 85 32.19 2.80 4.84
N PHE A 86 31.96 1.52 4.51
CA PHE A 86 32.50 0.40 5.27
C PHE A 86 34.02 0.31 5.15
N GLN A 87 34.58 0.50 3.95
CA GLN A 87 36.04 0.48 3.75
C GLN A 87 36.72 1.61 4.53
N LEU A 88 36.16 2.82 4.51
CA LEU A 88 36.66 3.95 5.28
C LEU A 88 36.58 3.68 6.78
N ALA A 89 35.43 3.21 7.27
CA ALA A 89 35.24 2.89 8.67
C ALA A 89 36.14 1.73 9.14
N LEU A 90 36.48 0.79 8.27
CA LEU A 90 37.40 -0.33 8.57
C LEU A 90 38.85 0.15 8.72
N VAL A 91 39.26 1.16 7.96
CA VAL A 91 40.59 1.79 8.13
C VAL A 91 40.68 2.52 9.47
N GLU A 92 39.58 3.16 9.90
CA GLU A 92 39.52 3.86 11.18
C GLU A 92 39.40 2.92 12.39
N THR A 93 38.71 1.78 12.21
CA THR A 93 38.48 0.80 13.28
C THR A 93 39.43 -0.39 13.17
N LYS A 94 40.44 -0.44 14.05
CA LYS A 94 41.34 -1.61 14.16
C LYS A 94 40.57 -2.80 14.76
N ILE A 95 40.12 -3.71 13.91
CA ILE A 95 39.39 -4.94 14.29
C ILE A 95 40.22 -6.18 13.95
N ASP A 96 40.12 -7.21 14.78
CA ASP A 96 40.74 -8.52 14.54
C ASP A 96 40.15 -9.23 13.30
N GLU A 97 40.98 -9.99 12.58
CA GLU A 97 40.58 -10.68 11.35
C GLU A 97 39.44 -11.68 11.57
N ASN A 98 39.40 -12.35 12.72
CA ASN A 98 38.32 -13.28 13.06
C ASN A 98 36.99 -12.56 13.28
N ALA A 99 37.03 -11.40 13.95
CA ALA A 99 35.85 -10.57 14.18
C ALA A 99 35.32 -9.95 12.88
N LEU A 100 36.21 -9.63 11.93
CA LEU A 100 35.84 -9.19 10.60
C LEU A 100 35.17 -10.31 9.79
N LEU A 101 35.72 -11.52 9.82
CA LEU A 101 35.13 -12.67 9.13
C LEU A 101 33.74 -13.01 9.67
N ASP A 102 33.57 -13.00 10.99
CA ASP A 102 32.27 -13.21 11.63
C ASP A 102 31.26 -12.11 11.27
N LEU A 103 31.69 -10.85 11.18
CA LEU A 103 30.85 -9.74 10.72
C LEU A 103 30.39 -9.94 9.26
N GLN A 104 31.30 -10.36 8.37
CA GLN A 104 30.99 -10.64 6.96
C GLN A 104 29.96 -11.76 6.83
N LEU A 105 30.12 -12.85 7.60
CA LEU A 105 29.18 -13.96 7.65
C LEU A 105 27.80 -13.53 8.18
N ARG A 106 27.76 -12.75 9.26
CA ARG A 106 26.52 -12.19 9.82
C ARG A 106 25.78 -11.33 8.80
N MET A 107 26.50 -10.46 8.08
CA MET A 107 25.90 -9.61 7.06
C MET A 107 25.43 -10.39 5.83
N SER A 108 26.19 -11.38 5.38
CA SER A 108 25.79 -12.26 4.29
C SER A 108 24.49 -12.99 4.64
N ARG A 109 24.41 -13.59 5.84
CA ARG A 109 23.20 -14.25 6.34
C ARG A 109 22.01 -13.29 6.44
N TYR A 110 22.22 -12.08 6.95
CA TYR A 110 21.17 -11.07 7.03
C TYR A 110 20.61 -10.72 5.64
N LYS A 111 21.49 -10.42 4.67
CA LYS A 111 21.07 -10.07 3.30
C LYS A 111 20.35 -11.23 2.62
N SER A 112 20.85 -12.46 2.78
CA SER A 112 20.20 -13.64 2.20
C SER A 112 18.80 -13.84 2.78
N ARG A 113 18.66 -13.77 4.10
CA ARG A 113 17.35 -13.90 4.75
C ARG A 113 16.40 -12.78 4.36
N LEU A 114 16.90 -11.54 4.29
CA LEU A 114 16.12 -10.40 3.84
C LEU A 114 15.58 -10.59 2.41
N LEU A 115 16.42 -11.11 1.51
CA LEU A 115 16.04 -11.40 0.15
C LEU A 115 15.03 -12.55 0.08
N THR A 116 15.20 -13.63 0.87
CA THR A 116 14.18 -14.69 1.02
C THR A 116 12.84 -14.10 1.45
N ASP A 117 12.84 -13.28 2.51
CA ASP A 117 11.62 -12.72 3.08
C ASP A 117 10.92 -11.77 2.08
N LEU A 118 11.68 -11.03 1.27
CA LEU A 118 11.12 -10.19 0.19
C LEU A 118 10.52 -11.03 -0.93
N ILE A 119 11.21 -12.10 -1.36
CA ILE A 119 10.72 -13.00 -2.42
C ILE A 119 9.45 -13.72 -1.96
N GLN A 120 9.39 -14.20 -0.71
CA GLN A 120 8.20 -14.86 -0.16
C GLN A 120 6.97 -13.94 -0.07
N ARG A 121 7.18 -12.63 0.02
CA ARG A 121 6.08 -11.64 0.04
C ARG A 121 5.58 -11.26 -1.35
N LEU A 122 6.28 -11.67 -2.41
CA LEU A 122 5.83 -11.41 -3.77
C LEU A 122 4.63 -12.29 -4.13
N PRO A 123 3.61 -11.75 -4.82
CA PRO A 123 2.49 -12.54 -5.27
C PRO A 123 2.89 -13.50 -6.39
N ASP A 124 2.36 -14.74 -6.40
CA ASP A 124 2.72 -15.80 -7.35
C ASP A 124 2.57 -15.40 -8.84
N ARG A 125 1.67 -14.45 -9.15
CA ARG A 125 1.34 -14.06 -10.52
C ARG A 125 1.85 -12.66 -10.88
N LEU A 126 3.13 -12.42 -10.66
CA LEU A 126 3.83 -11.14 -10.94
C LEU A 126 3.59 -10.56 -12.34
N LYS A 127 3.36 -11.43 -13.33
CA LYS A 127 3.09 -11.02 -14.71
C LYS A 127 1.92 -10.04 -14.84
N TYR A 128 0.89 -10.14 -13.99
CA TYR A 128 -0.27 -9.24 -14.07
C TYR A 128 0.05 -7.84 -13.53
N PHE A 129 0.93 -7.73 -12.53
CA PHE A 129 1.37 -6.42 -12.03
C PHE A 129 2.19 -5.67 -13.07
N LYS A 130 3.01 -6.41 -13.84
CA LYS A 130 3.71 -5.86 -15.01
C LYS A 130 2.74 -5.35 -16.08
N THR A 131 1.63 -6.06 -16.35
CA THR A 131 0.65 -5.61 -17.35
C THR A 131 -0.22 -4.45 -16.87
N ILE A 132 -0.42 -4.26 -15.56
CA ILE A 132 -1.09 -3.05 -15.01
C ILE A 132 -0.33 -1.78 -15.39
N LYS A 133 1.00 -1.85 -15.52
CA LYS A 133 1.83 -0.73 -16.00
C LYS A 133 1.39 -0.21 -17.37
N ALA A 134 0.80 -1.06 -18.23
CA ALA A 134 0.26 -0.66 -19.53
C ALA A 134 -0.86 0.40 -19.43
N LEU A 135 -1.55 0.48 -18.29
CA LEU A 135 -2.64 1.42 -18.04
C LEU A 135 -2.14 2.81 -17.60
N SER A 136 -0.83 2.98 -17.39
CA SER A 136 -0.25 4.27 -17.05
C SER A 136 -0.37 5.24 -18.24
N PRO A 137 -0.76 6.51 -18.02
CA PRO A 137 -0.90 7.51 -19.09
C PRO A 137 0.36 7.67 -19.94
N GLN A 138 1.54 7.55 -19.33
CA GLN A 138 2.83 7.65 -20.03
C GLN A 138 3.04 6.53 -21.05
N ILE A 139 2.45 5.35 -20.82
CA ILE A 139 2.63 4.16 -21.66
C ILE A 139 1.45 4.02 -22.63
N CYS A 140 0.21 4.20 -22.17
CA CYS A 140 -0.97 4.02 -23.01
C CYS A 140 -1.10 5.11 -24.08
N LEU A 141 -0.54 6.31 -23.85
CA LEU A 141 -0.49 7.39 -24.83
C LEU A 141 0.81 7.38 -25.68
N SER A 142 1.76 6.49 -25.37
CA SER A 142 3.00 6.38 -26.15
C SER A 142 2.73 5.70 -27.50
N GLN A 143 3.32 6.21 -28.57
CA GLN A 143 3.26 5.56 -29.89
C GLN A 143 4.18 4.34 -29.97
N CYS A 144 5.22 4.26 -29.14
CA CYS A 144 6.26 3.22 -29.24
C CYS A 144 6.21 2.22 -28.09
N ALA A 145 5.88 2.66 -26.86
CA ALA A 145 5.94 1.82 -25.67
C ALA A 145 4.60 1.13 -25.33
N ARG A 146 3.55 1.42 -26.11
CA ARG A 146 2.19 0.97 -25.82
C ARG A 146 2.01 -0.52 -26.08
N TYR A 147 1.30 -1.16 -25.15
CA TYR A 147 0.92 -2.56 -25.26
C TYR A 147 -0.23 -2.74 -26.25
N LYS A 148 -0.19 -3.84 -27.01
CA LYS A 148 -1.34 -4.30 -27.80
C LYS A 148 -2.53 -4.56 -26.89
N PHE A 149 -3.73 -4.36 -27.42
CA PHE A 149 -4.97 -4.56 -26.66
C PHE A 149 -5.04 -5.96 -26.03
N GLU A 150 -4.66 -7.00 -26.77
CA GLU A 150 -4.62 -8.40 -26.31
C GLU A 150 -3.72 -8.65 -25.08
N HIS A 151 -2.78 -7.76 -24.79
CA HIS A 151 -1.85 -7.88 -23.67
C HIS A 151 -2.26 -7.05 -22.44
N LEU A 152 -3.43 -6.42 -22.47
CA LEU A 152 -3.97 -5.70 -21.33
C LEU A 152 -4.38 -6.65 -20.19
N PRO A 153 -4.31 -6.18 -18.93
CA PRO A 153 -4.56 -7.01 -17.76
C PRO A 153 -6.04 -7.43 -17.63
N PHE A 154 -6.31 -8.71 -17.36
CA PHE A 154 -7.64 -9.19 -16.93
C PHE A 154 -8.81 -8.94 -17.91
N LEU A 155 -8.54 -8.93 -19.22
CA LEU A 155 -9.60 -8.78 -20.25
C LEU A 155 -10.73 -9.80 -20.07
N ASP A 156 -10.40 -11.09 -19.97
CA ASP A 156 -11.38 -12.17 -19.84
C ASP A 156 -12.18 -12.16 -18.52
N ALA A 157 -11.69 -11.47 -17.49
CA ALA A 157 -12.30 -11.45 -16.16
C ALA A 157 -13.26 -10.28 -15.96
N PHE A 158 -12.97 -9.12 -16.57
CA PHE A 158 -13.74 -7.89 -16.35
C PHE A 158 -14.52 -7.41 -17.56
N ILE A 159 -14.29 -7.99 -18.74
CA ILE A 159 -14.95 -7.57 -19.99
C ILE A 159 -15.82 -8.70 -20.52
N GLU A 160 -17.08 -8.37 -20.80
CA GLU A 160 -17.97 -9.26 -21.56
C GLU A 160 -17.44 -9.43 -22.99
N LYS A 161 -17.38 -10.67 -23.49
CA LYS A 161 -16.85 -10.98 -24.83
C LYS A 161 -17.52 -10.18 -25.96
N THR A 162 -18.78 -9.78 -25.78
CA THR A 162 -19.55 -8.96 -26.74
C THR A 162 -19.04 -7.52 -26.85
N LYS A 163 -18.39 -6.98 -25.81
CA LYS A 163 -17.90 -5.60 -25.74
C LYS A 163 -16.42 -5.46 -26.13
N LEU A 164 -15.73 -6.58 -26.35
CA LEU A 164 -14.28 -6.60 -26.54
C LEU A 164 -13.84 -5.76 -27.74
N GLY A 165 -14.53 -5.87 -28.88
CA GLY A 165 -14.24 -5.07 -30.07
C GLY A 165 -14.56 -3.57 -29.91
N ILE A 166 -15.56 -3.22 -29.09
CA ILE A 166 -15.87 -1.81 -28.79
C ILE A 166 -14.74 -1.20 -27.97
N ILE A 167 -14.28 -1.90 -26.94
CA ILE A 167 -13.22 -1.44 -26.05
C ILE A 167 -11.88 -1.38 -26.79
N GLU A 168 -11.60 -2.32 -27.69
CA GLU A 168 -10.40 -2.29 -28.54
C GLU A 168 -10.36 -1.03 -29.42
N ASN A 169 -11.49 -0.70 -30.06
CA ASN A 169 -11.60 0.52 -30.85
C ASN A 169 -11.41 1.78 -29.98
N GLN A 170 -12.06 1.83 -28.80
CA GLN A 170 -11.89 2.92 -27.84
C GLN A 170 -10.43 3.04 -27.39
N TYR A 171 -9.75 1.93 -27.15
CA TYR A 171 -8.35 1.91 -26.79
C TYR A 171 -7.54 2.54 -27.92
N ASN A 172 -7.66 2.04 -29.15
CA ASN A 172 -6.89 2.52 -30.30
C ASN A 172 -7.10 4.02 -30.57
N SER A 173 -8.34 4.50 -30.50
CA SER A 173 -8.67 5.93 -30.65
C SER A 173 -8.19 6.83 -29.51
N LEU A 174 -7.70 6.28 -28.41
CA LEU A 174 -7.19 7.07 -27.28
C LEU A 174 -5.99 7.95 -27.67
N ILE A 175 -5.16 7.51 -28.63
CA ILE A 175 -3.96 8.25 -29.09
C ILE A 175 -4.34 9.46 -29.94
N ASP A 176 -5.48 9.42 -30.62
CA ASP A 176 -5.90 10.48 -31.54
C ASP A 176 -6.26 11.78 -30.81
N VAL A 177 -6.51 11.69 -29.50
CA VAL A 177 -6.86 12.82 -28.66
C VAL A 177 -5.60 13.47 -28.08
N ARG A 178 -5.47 14.79 -28.27
CA ARG A 178 -4.39 15.59 -27.68
C ARG A 178 -4.68 15.95 -26.23
N TRP A 179 -4.58 14.96 -25.33
CA TRP A 179 -4.89 15.10 -23.90
C TRP A 179 -4.14 16.24 -23.21
N LYS A 180 -2.86 16.43 -23.56
CA LYS A 180 -2.01 17.50 -23.00
C LYS A 180 -2.56 18.89 -23.29
N ASP A 181 -3.05 19.10 -24.51
CA ASP A 181 -3.54 20.39 -24.97
C ASP A 181 -4.90 20.73 -24.36
N ILE A 182 -5.74 19.71 -24.11
CA ILE A 182 -7.12 19.88 -23.63
C ILE A 182 -7.18 20.02 -22.11
N TYR A 183 -6.40 19.23 -21.37
CA TYR A 183 -6.52 19.12 -19.89
C TYR A 183 -5.23 19.49 -19.14
N GLY A 184 -4.16 19.86 -19.84
CA GLY A 184 -2.86 20.19 -19.26
C GLY A 184 -2.01 18.97 -18.89
N GLU A 185 -0.73 19.21 -18.58
CA GLU A 185 0.22 18.13 -18.27
C GLU A 185 -0.06 17.44 -16.93
N GLU A 186 -0.61 18.16 -15.95
CA GLU A 186 -0.92 17.61 -14.62
C GLU A 186 -1.98 16.51 -14.66
N ALA A 187 -2.87 16.54 -15.66
CA ALA A 187 -3.91 15.54 -15.87
C ALA A 187 -3.33 14.16 -16.24
N ILE A 188 -2.14 14.14 -16.83
CA ILE A 188 -1.47 12.92 -17.35
C ILE A 188 -0.42 12.41 -16.35
N ALA A 189 -0.17 13.16 -15.27
CA ALA A 189 0.83 12.81 -14.27
C ALA A 189 0.52 11.51 -13.50
N SER A 190 -0.76 11.15 -13.37
CA SER A 190 -1.19 9.94 -12.63
C SER A 190 -2.36 9.25 -13.32
N SER A 191 -2.33 7.92 -13.28
CA SER A 191 -3.41 7.04 -13.72
C SER A 191 -4.73 7.37 -13.02
N TYR A 192 -4.69 7.67 -11.71
CA TYR A 192 -5.89 7.97 -10.92
C TYR A 192 -6.55 9.30 -11.28
N LYS A 193 -5.81 10.24 -11.90
CA LYS A 193 -6.37 11.51 -12.40
C LYS A 193 -6.81 11.41 -13.85
N PHE A 194 -6.03 10.71 -14.67
CA PHE A 194 -6.25 10.59 -16.11
C PHE A 194 -7.53 9.83 -16.45
N TRP A 195 -7.75 8.64 -15.88
CA TRP A 195 -8.88 7.80 -16.26
C TRP A 195 -10.28 8.38 -15.94
N PRO A 196 -10.48 9.12 -14.82
CA PRO A 196 -11.70 9.90 -14.63
C PRO A 196 -11.93 10.97 -15.70
N ILE A 197 -10.87 11.59 -16.22
CA ILE A 197 -10.97 12.57 -17.31
C ILE A 197 -11.40 11.87 -18.61
N VAL A 198 -10.81 10.72 -18.91
CA VAL A 198 -11.18 9.89 -20.07
C VAL A 198 -12.64 9.45 -19.99
N LEU A 199 -13.12 9.06 -18.80
CA LEU A 199 -14.53 8.71 -18.56
C LEU A 199 -15.49 9.86 -18.88
N HIS A 200 -15.12 11.09 -18.50
CA HIS A 200 -15.94 12.28 -18.71
C HIS A 200 -15.74 12.97 -20.06
N HIS A 201 -14.77 12.52 -20.87
CA HIS A 201 -14.51 13.07 -22.19
C HIS A 201 -15.67 12.80 -23.15
N LYS A 202 -16.19 13.87 -23.77
CA LYS A 202 -17.34 13.83 -24.68
C LYS A 202 -16.93 14.30 -26.07
N ASN A 203 -17.53 13.74 -27.11
CA ASN A 203 -17.42 14.27 -28.46
C ASN A 203 -18.27 15.54 -28.65
N ALA A 204 -18.18 16.14 -29.84
CA ALA A 204 -19.01 17.28 -30.23
C ALA A 204 -20.54 17.01 -30.14
N GLY A 205 -20.95 15.73 -30.21
CA GLY A 205 -22.33 15.28 -30.02
C GLY A 205 -22.75 15.06 -28.56
N GLY A 206 -21.87 15.32 -27.59
CA GLY A 206 -22.14 15.14 -26.16
C GLY A 206 -22.12 13.69 -25.67
N THR A 207 -21.78 12.71 -26.50
CA THR A 207 -21.67 11.30 -26.12
C THR A 207 -20.27 10.97 -25.59
N GLN A 208 -20.21 10.12 -24.56
CA GLN A 208 -18.95 9.65 -23.99
C GLN A 208 -18.31 8.63 -24.91
N ILE A 209 -17.11 8.93 -25.42
CA ILE A 209 -16.43 8.12 -26.43
C ILE A 209 -15.77 6.89 -25.79
N PHE A 210 -15.20 7.05 -24.60
CA PHE A 210 -14.33 6.06 -23.94
C PHE A 210 -14.95 5.42 -22.69
N ASN A 211 -16.28 5.39 -22.60
CA ASN A 211 -16.98 4.99 -21.38
C ASN A 211 -16.63 3.56 -20.93
N ASP A 212 -16.70 2.59 -21.84
CA ASP A 212 -16.45 1.18 -21.51
C ASP A 212 -14.99 0.94 -21.13
N LEU A 213 -14.05 1.52 -21.89
CA LEU A 213 -12.62 1.45 -21.59
C LEU A 213 -12.30 2.08 -20.24
N ALA A 214 -12.81 3.28 -19.97
CA ALA A 214 -12.53 3.98 -18.73
C ALA A 214 -13.11 3.24 -17.52
N ASN A 215 -14.33 2.70 -17.62
CA ASN A 215 -14.92 1.89 -16.54
C ASN A 215 -14.10 0.62 -16.27
N TYR A 216 -13.66 -0.07 -17.33
CA TYR A 216 -12.79 -1.24 -17.20
C TYR A 216 -11.48 -0.90 -16.48
N VAL A 217 -10.81 0.20 -16.85
CA VAL A 217 -9.56 0.59 -16.21
C VAL A 217 -9.77 1.09 -14.78
N ILE A 218 -10.81 1.88 -14.51
CA ILE A 218 -11.15 2.35 -13.17
C ILE A 218 -11.44 1.16 -12.25
N LEU A 219 -12.14 0.13 -12.75
CA LEU A 219 -12.37 -1.09 -11.98
C LEU A 219 -11.05 -1.76 -11.57
N ILE A 220 -10.09 -1.88 -12.49
CA ILE A 220 -8.76 -2.43 -12.19
C ILE A 220 -8.00 -1.56 -11.19
N LEU A 221 -8.01 -0.24 -11.36
CA LEU A 221 -7.33 0.70 -10.47
C LEU A 221 -8.00 0.82 -9.09
N SER A 222 -9.24 0.34 -8.95
CA SER A 222 -9.96 0.30 -7.67
C SER A 222 -9.55 -0.88 -6.79
N PHE A 223 -8.78 -1.84 -7.32
CA PHE A 223 -8.27 -2.94 -6.52
C PHE A 223 -7.17 -2.45 -5.57
N PRO A 224 -7.25 -2.79 -4.27
CA PRO A 224 -6.18 -2.45 -3.33
C PRO A 224 -4.91 -3.20 -3.74
N SER A 225 -3.85 -2.45 -3.99
CA SER A 225 -2.56 -2.99 -4.40
C SER A 225 -1.63 -3.32 -3.23
N SER A 226 -1.91 -2.77 -2.05
CA SER A 226 -1.12 -2.99 -0.84
C SER A 226 -2.01 -3.05 0.40
N ASN A 227 -1.45 -3.62 1.47
CA ASN A 227 -2.10 -3.68 2.78
C ASN A 227 -2.09 -2.33 3.51
N ALA A 228 -1.49 -1.28 2.95
CA ALA A 228 -1.33 0.01 3.62
C ALA A 228 -2.68 0.63 4.03
N VAL A 229 -3.73 0.45 3.22
CA VAL A 229 -5.09 0.91 3.56
C VAL A 229 -5.62 0.20 4.81
N VAL A 230 -5.39 -1.10 4.91
CA VAL A 230 -5.82 -1.93 6.05
C VAL A 230 -5.02 -1.54 7.31
N GLU A 231 -3.71 -1.37 7.19
CA GLU A 231 -2.85 -0.92 8.29
C GLU A 231 -3.27 0.46 8.81
N ARG A 232 -3.68 1.37 7.92
CA ARG A 232 -4.19 2.68 8.30
C ARG A 232 -5.48 2.57 9.10
N VAL A 233 -6.41 1.71 8.67
CA VAL A 233 -7.65 1.45 9.43
C VAL A 233 -7.33 0.85 10.80
N PHE A 234 -6.36 -0.07 10.90
CA PHE A 234 -5.92 -0.61 12.18
C PHE A 234 -5.25 0.45 13.07
N SER A 235 -4.49 1.39 12.51
CA SER A 235 -3.95 2.53 13.26
C SER A 235 -5.08 3.39 13.85
N ILE A 236 -6.10 3.71 13.04
CA ILE A 236 -7.31 4.43 13.50
C ILE A 236 -8.05 3.64 14.58
N MET A 237 -8.12 2.31 14.44
CA MET A 237 -8.72 1.43 15.44
C MET A 237 -7.95 1.47 16.75
N ASN A 238 -6.62 1.37 16.72
CA ASN A 238 -5.77 1.44 17.90
C ASN A 238 -5.87 2.80 18.60
N ALA A 239 -5.98 3.89 17.84
CA ALA A 239 -6.23 5.22 18.39
C ALA A 239 -7.64 5.36 19.00
N THR A 240 -8.61 4.58 18.53
CA THR A 240 -10.00 4.60 19.04
C THR A 240 -10.18 3.70 20.26
N LYS A 241 -9.54 2.53 20.26
CA LYS A 241 -9.54 1.53 21.33
C LYS A 241 -8.25 1.66 22.13
N THR A 242 -8.19 2.67 22.99
CA THR A 242 -7.07 2.85 23.91
C THR A 242 -7.16 1.88 25.08
N LYS A 243 -6.07 1.70 25.84
CA LYS A 243 -6.06 0.84 27.03
C LYS A 243 -7.11 1.26 28.08
N LEU A 244 -7.39 2.56 28.19
CA LEU A 244 -8.41 3.13 29.08
C LEU A 244 -9.83 3.00 28.50
N ARG A 245 -9.98 2.91 27.17
CA ARG A 245 -11.25 2.78 26.45
C ARG A 245 -11.33 1.44 25.71
N ASN A 246 -11.14 0.35 26.45
CA ASN A 246 -11.06 -1.01 25.88
C ASN A 246 -12.42 -1.74 25.85
N LYS A 247 -13.37 -1.39 26.72
CA LYS A 247 -14.74 -1.92 26.78
C LYS A 247 -15.68 -1.21 25.80
N MET A 248 -15.41 -1.35 24.51
CA MET A 248 -16.30 -0.86 23.44
C MET A 248 -16.91 -2.03 22.69
N GLY A 249 -18.24 -2.05 22.57
CA GLY A 249 -18.95 -3.05 21.76
C GLY A 249 -18.54 -3.01 20.29
N ILE A 250 -18.54 -4.16 19.62
CA ILE A 250 -18.09 -4.30 18.21
C ILE A 250 -18.86 -3.37 17.27
N GLN A 251 -20.17 -3.22 17.46
CA GLN A 251 -21.01 -2.37 16.61
C GLN A 251 -20.67 -0.89 16.75
N MET A 252 -20.44 -0.43 17.99
CA MET A 252 -20.00 0.93 18.29
C MET A 252 -18.63 1.19 17.68
N LEU A 253 -17.69 0.25 17.84
CA LEU A 253 -16.37 0.35 17.24
C LEU A 253 -16.45 0.45 15.71
N ASN A 254 -17.24 -0.42 15.07
CA ASN A 254 -17.43 -0.41 13.62
C ASN A 254 -18.04 0.92 13.14
N SER A 255 -19.05 1.44 13.85
CA SER A 255 -19.68 2.71 13.53
C SER A 255 -18.70 3.89 13.66
N ILE A 256 -17.90 3.93 14.72
CA ILE A 256 -16.87 4.96 14.89
C ILE A 256 -15.79 4.86 13.82
N LEU A 257 -15.34 3.65 13.49
CA LEU A 257 -14.38 3.43 12.42
C LEU A 257 -14.94 3.91 11.07
N LEU A 258 -16.19 3.57 10.74
CA LEU A 258 -16.83 4.00 9.50
C LEU A 258 -16.93 5.52 9.42
N ILE A 259 -17.33 6.18 10.52
CA ILE A 259 -17.40 7.65 10.59
C ILE A 259 -16.02 8.27 10.38
N LYS A 260 -14.99 7.77 11.09
CA LYS A 260 -13.62 8.28 10.97
C LYS A 260 -13.04 8.05 9.58
N SER A 261 -13.24 6.87 8.99
CA SER A 261 -12.80 6.57 7.62
C SER A 261 -13.48 7.47 6.58
N LYS A 262 -14.77 7.76 6.75
CA LYS A 262 -15.50 8.69 5.88
C LYS A 262 -14.97 10.12 6.03
N MET A 263 -14.76 10.58 7.26
CA MET A 263 -14.18 11.91 7.54
C MET A 263 -12.77 12.04 6.95
N PHE A 264 -11.96 11.00 7.06
CA PHE A 264 -10.63 10.91 6.45
C PHE A 264 -10.70 11.00 4.92
N ALA A 265 -11.57 10.22 4.28
CA ALA A 265 -11.75 10.25 2.83
C ALA A 265 -12.23 11.61 2.31
N GLU A 266 -13.11 12.29 3.04
CA GLU A 266 -13.59 13.64 2.70
C GLU A 266 -12.61 14.76 3.10
N LYS A 267 -11.50 14.45 3.78
CA LYS A 267 -10.55 15.41 4.36
C LYS A 267 -11.23 16.47 5.22
N LYS A 268 -12.25 16.06 6.00
CA LYS A 268 -13.02 16.93 6.89
C LYS A 268 -12.81 16.54 8.34
N CYS A 269 -12.50 17.53 9.18
CA CYS A 269 -12.53 17.35 10.62
C CYS A 269 -13.98 17.39 11.16
N CYS A 270 -14.20 16.78 12.33
CA CYS A 270 -15.45 16.85 13.10
C CYS A 270 -15.97 18.28 13.29
N THR A 271 -15.10 19.29 13.39
CA THR A 271 -15.47 20.71 13.53
C THR A 271 -16.16 21.28 12.27
N ARG A 272 -15.87 20.71 11.09
CA ARG A 272 -16.42 21.16 9.80
C ARG A 272 -17.56 20.28 9.31
N PHE A 273 -17.89 19.22 10.05
CA PHE A 273 -18.93 18.29 9.68
C PHE A 273 -20.32 18.93 9.84
N LYS A 274 -21.06 19.04 8.75
CA LYS A 274 -22.45 19.49 8.75
C LYS A 274 -23.37 18.30 8.53
N CYS A 275 -24.22 17.98 9.50
CA CYS A 275 -25.25 16.96 9.36
C CYS A 275 -26.19 17.29 8.19
N THR A 276 -26.47 16.29 7.35
CA THR A 276 -27.50 16.44 6.32
C THR A 276 -28.89 16.36 6.96
N LYS A 277 -29.90 17.00 6.33
CA LYS A 277 -31.30 16.91 6.78
C LYS A 277 -31.78 15.46 6.96
N LYS A 278 -31.31 14.54 6.08
CA LYS A 278 -31.60 13.10 6.19
C LYS A 278 -31.03 12.47 7.47
N MET A 279 -29.85 12.89 7.93
CA MET A 279 -29.26 12.38 9.18
C MET A 279 -30.03 12.87 10.41
N ILE A 280 -30.43 14.14 10.40
CA ILE A 280 -31.23 14.73 11.48
C ILE A 280 -32.60 14.03 11.57
N ASN A 281 -33.24 13.75 10.43
CA ASN A 281 -34.53 13.03 10.42
C ASN A 281 -34.44 11.59 10.94
N LYS A 282 -33.24 10.97 10.89
CA LYS A 282 -32.99 9.64 11.48
C LYS A 282 -32.71 9.70 12.98
N PHE A 283 -32.55 10.89 13.55
CA PHE A 283 -32.42 11.11 14.99
C PHE A 283 -33.82 11.14 15.62
N ASN A 284 -34.48 9.99 15.65
CA ASN A 284 -35.79 9.80 16.25
C ASN A 284 -35.81 8.51 17.09
N ASN A 285 -36.96 8.18 17.69
CA ASN A 285 -37.11 7.03 18.59
C ASN A 285 -36.67 5.69 17.99
N SER A 286 -36.60 5.54 16.66
CA SER A 286 -36.10 4.34 16.00
C SER A 286 -34.63 4.03 16.33
N MET A 287 -33.85 5.01 16.82
CA MET A 287 -32.45 4.81 17.19
C MET A 287 -32.29 3.81 18.35
N TYR A 288 -33.27 3.76 19.26
CA TYR A 288 -33.25 2.86 20.42
C TYR A 288 -33.77 1.45 20.10
N ASN A 289 -34.46 1.28 18.96
CA ASN A 289 -35.05 -0.01 18.57
C ASN A 289 -34.01 -1.01 18.01
N LEU A 290 -32.82 -0.54 17.61
CA LEU A 290 -31.74 -1.36 17.04
C LEU A 290 -31.05 -2.30 18.06
N GLN A 291 -31.30 -2.11 19.36
CA GLN A 291 -30.72 -2.96 20.40
C GLN A 291 -31.40 -4.35 20.50
N ASN A 292 -32.61 -4.51 19.96
CA ASN A 292 -33.36 -5.76 20.08
C ASN A 292 -33.13 -6.75 18.93
N GLU A 293 -32.84 -6.29 17.70
CA GLU A 293 -32.71 -7.19 16.55
C GLU A 293 -31.36 -7.94 16.46
N ASN A 294 -30.31 -7.45 17.14
CA ASN A 294 -29.00 -8.13 17.13
C ASN A 294 -28.82 -9.16 18.24
N TYR A 295 -29.70 -9.18 19.26
CA TYR A 295 -29.67 -10.22 20.27
C TYR A 295 -30.14 -11.56 19.69
N ASP A 296 -31.12 -11.57 18.78
CA ASP A 296 -31.68 -12.80 18.20
C ASP A 296 -30.76 -13.51 17.20
N LEU A 297 -29.82 -12.78 16.57
CA LEU A 297 -28.81 -13.39 15.68
C LEU A 297 -27.60 -13.94 16.44
N MET A 298 -27.31 -13.47 17.66
CA MET A 298 -26.22 -13.98 18.50
C MET A 298 -26.65 -15.08 19.48
N THR A 299 -27.91 -15.10 19.92
CA THR A 299 -28.43 -16.13 20.84
C THR A 299 -28.62 -17.51 20.19
N ALA A 300 -28.65 -17.61 18.85
CA ALA A 300 -28.62 -18.89 18.15
C ALA A 300 -27.23 -19.59 18.21
N SER A 301 -26.17 -18.88 18.62
CA SER A 301 -24.79 -19.38 18.54
C SER A 301 -24.09 -19.62 19.88
N SER A 302 -24.71 -19.30 21.03
CA SER A 302 -24.06 -19.48 22.33
C SER A 302 -25.09 -19.57 23.46
N SER A 303 -25.63 -20.77 23.66
CA SER A 303 -26.12 -21.17 24.98
C SER A 303 -24.90 -21.42 25.88
N ASN A 304 -24.54 -20.43 26.69
CA ASN A 304 -24.10 -20.70 28.06
C ASN A 304 -24.25 -19.44 28.92
N ASN A 305 -25.05 -19.61 29.97
CA ASN A 305 -25.29 -18.66 31.05
C ASN A 305 -23.98 -18.17 31.65
N ASN A 306 -23.93 -16.89 31.99
CA ASN A 306 -23.69 -16.46 33.36
C ASN A 306 -24.11 -15.01 33.54
N ASN A 307 -25.11 -14.84 34.41
CA ASN A 307 -25.47 -13.58 35.03
C ASN A 307 -24.27 -13.08 35.84
N ASN A 308 -23.99 -11.78 35.78
CA ASN A 308 -23.64 -10.98 36.94
C ASN A 308 -23.92 -9.51 36.62
N SER A 309 -24.90 -8.99 37.35
CA SER A 309 -25.06 -7.57 37.66
C SER A 309 -23.80 -7.05 38.31
N ASP A 310 -23.42 -5.81 37.99
CA ASP A 310 -22.77 -4.88 38.93
C ASP A 310 -22.94 -3.48 38.32
N ASP A 311 -24.04 -2.84 38.74
CA ASP A 311 -24.17 -1.39 38.80
C ASP A 311 -23.19 -0.92 39.89
N ASP A 312 -22.24 -0.06 39.53
CA ASP A 312 -21.76 1.07 40.35
C ASP A 312 -20.60 1.79 39.64
N ASP A 313 -20.43 3.07 39.98
CA ASP A 313 -19.39 4.01 39.52
C ASP A 313 -19.71 4.91 38.31
N LEU A 314 -20.94 5.44 38.30
CA LEU A 314 -21.24 6.78 37.79
C LEU A 314 -20.94 7.82 38.88
N SER A 315 -19.67 8.19 39.09
CA SER A 315 -19.28 9.47 39.70
C SER A 315 -17.77 9.56 39.93
N PHE A 316 -17.01 10.00 38.91
CA PHE A 316 -15.87 10.87 39.21
C PHE A 316 -15.47 11.72 38.00
N ALA A 317 -15.58 13.03 38.21
CA ALA A 317 -14.84 14.10 37.54
C ALA A 317 -15.15 14.40 36.07
N ILE A 318 -16.31 15.01 35.86
CA ILE A 318 -16.41 16.24 35.05
C ILE A 318 -15.66 17.32 35.83
N GLU A 319 -14.44 17.68 35.41
CA GLU A 319 -13.80 18.99 35.66
C GLU A 319 -12.39 19.00 35.07
N ILE A 320 -12.26 19.23 33.76
CA ILE A 320 -11.21 20.08 33.15
C ILE A 320 -11.82 20.64 31.86
N VAL A 321 -12.47 21.81 31.97
CA VAL A 321 -12.75 22.70 30.84
C VAL A 321 -11.67 23.78 30.89
N GLY A 322 -11.00 24.01 29.76
CA GLY A 322 -10.09 25.12 29.59
C GLY A 322 -8.74 24.67 29.08
N ASP A 323 -8.66 24.38 27.79
CA ASP A 323 -7.63 24.94 26.91
C ASP A 323 -7.96 24.54 25.47
N GLU A 324 -7.85 25.50 24.56
CA GLU A 324 -7.98 25.33 23.12
C GLU A 324 -6.93 24.31 22.64
N PHE A 325 -7.30 23.03 22.64
CA PHE A 325 -6.57 22.07 21.84
C PHE A 325 -6.99 22.28 20.39
N ASP A 326 -6.09 22.89 19.62
CA ASP A 326 -5.98 22.67 18.18
C ASP A 326 -5.73 21.16 17.99
N VAL A 327 -6.82 20.37 17.94
CA VAL A 327 -6.75 18.94 17.69
C VAL A 327 -6.64 18.76 16.18
N PRO A 328 -5.50 18.31 15.63
CA PRO A 328 -5.48 17.86 14.26
C PRO A 328 -6.28 16.57 14.22
N CYS A 329 -7.49 16.64 13.67
CA CYS A 329 -8.41 15.53 13.58
C CYS A 329 -7.83 14.54 12.55
N LEU A 330 -6.92 13.68 13.01
CA LEU A 330 -6.06 12.77 12.25
C LEU A 330 -4.92 13.44 11.48
N THR A 331 -3.88 13.90 12.18
CA THR A 331 -2.52 13.77 11.65
C THR A 331 -2.01 12.38 12.01
N LEU A 332 -1.76 11.55 10.99
CA LEU A 332 -0.85 10.41 11.10
C LEU A 332 0.58 10.91 11.12
#